data_AF-A0A518B8W2-F1
#
_entry.id   AF-A0A518B8W2-F1
#
_cell.length_a   1.000
_cell.length_b   1.000
_cell.length_c   1.000
_cell.angle_alpha   90.00
_cell.angle_beta   90.00
_cell.angle_gamma   90.00
#
_symmetry.space_group_name_H-M   'P 1'
#
loop_
_entity.id
_entity.type
_entity.pdbx_description
1 polymer ?
#
loop_
_entity_poly.entity_id
_entity_poly.type
_entity_poly.pdbx_seq_one_letter_code
_entity_poly.pdbx_strand_id
1 'polypeptide(L)'
;MPRRTSPIEVLFRFWAVAFVFALCPYGFLFLLVGAVSLPFLALIALLVTILFNGIQWIGHQFVFRTMFSDDEQVQKFLRDGGDPWFHLSCPWPFNPDSDEVRMTVEPEVWHCSECGGPNTDIEQPCQHCGFGRWHCGRCDALLDDQFSPCQACGNDPFGERGTCE
;
A
#
# COMPACT_ATOMS: atom_id res chain seq x y z
N MET A 1 -4.13 -10.52 1.98
CA MET A 1 -2.93 -9.66 1.88
C MET A 1 -2.43 -9.40 3.29
N PRO A 2 -1.12 -9.51 3.57
CA PRO A 2 -0.57 -9.15 4.88
C PRO A 2 -0.84 -7.66 5.17
N ARG A 3 -1.22 -7.34 6.41
CA ARG A 3 -1.47 -5.95 6.82
C ARG A 3 -0.13 -5.21 6.85
N ARG A 4 0.00 -4.16 6.02
CA ARG A 4 1.18 -3.28 5.98
C ARG A 4 1.15 -2.28 7.13
N THR A 5 2.29 -2.03 7.72
CA THR A 5 2.46 -0.99 8.74
C THR A 5 2.37 0.38 8.06
N SER A 6 1.63 1.31 8.65
CA SER A 6 1.50 2.68 8.11
C SER A 6 2.56 3.63 8.69
N PRO A 7 2.93 4.72 7.98
CA PRO A 7 3.81 5.76 8.52
C PRO A 7 3.32 6.36 9.85
N ILE A 8 2.01 6.52 10.00
CA ILE A 8 1.40 7.02 11.25
C ILE A 8 1.60 6.02 12.38
N GLU A 9 1.45 4.73 12.11
CA GLU A 9 1.67 3.67 13.10
C GLU A 9 3.14 3.62 13.54
N VAL A 10 4.08 3.78 12.61
CA VAL A 10 5.52 3.92 12.93
C VAL A 10 5.76 5.13 13.82
N LEU A 11 5.23 6.31 13.44
CA LEU A 11 5.40 7.53 14.22
C LEU A 11 4.83 7.39 15.64
N PHE A 12 3.67 6.73 15.78
CA PHE A 12 3.06 6.46 17.08
C PHE A 12 3.93 5.54 17.95
N ARG A 13 4.57 4.52 17.36
CA ARG A 13 5.48 3.62 18.09
C ARG A 13 6.73 4.36 18.56
N PHE A 14 7.33 5.20 17.72
CA PHE A 14 8.44 6.06 18.15
C PHE A 14 8.02 7.01 19.26
N TRP A 15 6.84 7.62 19.14
CA TRP A 15 6.30 8.51 20.16
C TRP A 15 6.08 7.79 21.49
N ALA A 16 5.49 6.60 21.47
CA ALA A 16 5.25 5.81 22.67
C ALA A 16 6.57 5.47 23.38
N VAL A 17 7.60 5.06 22.63
CA VAL A 17 8.93 4.79 23.16
C VAL A 17 9.55 6.05 23.74
N ALA A 18 9.55 7.16 22.99
CA ALA A 18 10.08 8.45 23.43
C ALA A 18 9.37 8.96 24.69
N PHE A 19 8.06 8.76 24.79
CA PHE A 19 7.26 9.14 25.95
C PHE A 19 7.60 8.31 27.19
N VAL A 20 7.76 6.99 27.03
CA VAL A 20 8.20 6.11 28.13
C VAL A 20 9.61 6.48 28.62
N PHE A 21 10.53 6.79 27.70
CA PHE A 21 11.86 7.28 28.06
C PHE A 21 11.84 8.69 28.66
N ALA A 22 10.89 9.55 28.27
CA ALA A 22 10.72 10.85 28.90
C ALA A 22 10.24 10.70 30.36
N LEU A 23 9.41 9.68 30.64
CA LEU A 23 8.95 9.35 32.00
C LEU A 23 10.08 8.76 32.87
N CYS A 24 10.90 7.86 32.33
CA CYS A 24 11.94 7.17 33.11
C CYS A 24 13.35 7.53 32.63
N PRO A 25 14.26 8.02 33.50
CA PRO A 25 14.20 7.94 34.97
C PRO A 25 13.75 9.24 35.67
N TYR A 26 13.77 10.40 35.01
CA TYR A 26 13.59 11.69 35.70
C TYR A 26 12.19 12.30 35.54
N GLY A 27 11.53 12.13 34.40
CA GLY A 27 10.23 12.79 34.14
C GLY A 27 9.15 12.39 35.15
N PHE A 28 9.16 11.15 35.63
CA PHE A 28 8.25 10.67 36.65
C PHE A 28 8.40 11.43 37.98
N LEU A 29 9.64 11.73 38.39
CA LEU A 29 9.88 12.54 39.59
C LEU A 29 9.36 13.98 39.41
N PHE A 30 9.59 14.58 38.25
CA PHE A 30 9.08 15.92 37.93
C PHE A 30 7.54 15.98 37.88
N LEU A 31 6.89 14.90 37.45
CA LEU A 31 5.43 14.76 37.52
C LEU A 31 4.93 14.69 38.96
N LEU A 32 5.57 13.88 39.81
CA LEU A 32 5.17 13.69 41.21
C LEU A 32 5.28 14.98 42.03
N VAL A 33 6.29 15.80 41.76
CA VAL A 33 6.46 17.11 42.43
C VAL A 33 5.66 18.24 41.76
N GLY A 34 4.89 17.93 40.71
CA GLY A 34 4.05 18.90 39.98
C GLY A 34 4.84 19.93 39.17
N ALA A 35 6.13 19.71 38.95
CA ALA A 35 6.97 20.61 38.16
C ALA A 35 6.67 20.53 36.65
N VAL A 36 6.12 19.40 36.20
CA VAL A 36 5.72 19.16 34.81
C VAL A 36 4.38 18.44 34.78
N SER A 37 3.59 18.62 33.72
CA SER A 37 2.34 17.89 33.48
C SER A 37 2.51 16.77 32.46
N LEU A 38 1.69 15.70 32.58
CA LEU A 38 1.67 14.59 31.62
C LEU A 38 1.42 15.04 30.17
N PRO A 39 0.44 15.94 29.89
CA PRO A 39 0.24 16.44 28.53
C PRO A 39 1.44 17.20 27.98
N PHE A 40 2.17 17.92 28.83
CA PHE A 40 3.37 18.64 28.40
C PHE A 40 4.49 17.66 28.01
N LEU A 41 4.73 16.61 28.80
CA LEU A 41 5.70 15.56 28.43
C LEU A 41 5.31 14.83 27.15
N ALA A 42 4.01 14.51 26.99
CA ALA A 42 3.49 13.87 25.78
C ALA A 42 3.73 14.73 24.53
N LEU A 43 3.52 16.05 24.63
CA LEU A 43 3.76 17.01 23.56
C LEU A 43 5.26 17.10 23.22
N ILE A 44 6.13 17.23 24.22
CA ILE A 44 7.58 17.28 23.99
C ILE A 44 8.07 15.98 23.34
N ALA A 45 7.62 14.82 23.82
CA ALA A 45 7.96 13.54 23.21
C ALA A 45 7.50 13.46 21.75
N LEU A 46 6.32 14.01 21.43
CA LEU A 46 5.82 14.08 20.06
C LEU A 46 6.68 14.99 19.17
N LEU A 47 7.04 16.18 19.66
CA LEU A 47 7.88 17.12 18.92
C LEU A 47 9.27 16.53 18.65
N VAL A 48 9.90 15.93 19.66
CA VAL A 48 11.19 15.23 19.51
C VAL A 48 11.07 14.10 18.50
N THR A 49 9.99 13.31 18.57
CA THR A 49 9.73 12.21 17.64
C THR A 49 9.60 12.72 16.20
N ILE A 50 8.78 13.75 15.96
CA ILE A 50 8.60 14.33 14.62
C ILE A 50 9.92 14.90 14.10
N LEU A 51 10.65 15.66 14.94
CA LEU A 51 11.90 16.28 14.52
C LEU A 51 12.98 15.24 14.20
N PHE A 52 13.16 14.25 15.07
CA PHE A 52 14.15 13.19 14.89
C PHE A 52 13.88 12.38 13.62
N ASN A 53 12.65 11.90 13.45
CA ASN A 53 12.27 11.13 12.26
C ASN A 53 12.28 12.00 10.99
N GLY A 54 11.89 13.28 11.10
CA GLY A 54 11.96 14.23 9.99
C GLY A 54 13.40 14.47 9.52
N ILE A 55 14.34 14.67 10.43
CA ILE A 55 15.77 14.82 10.10
C ILE A 55 16.30 13.55 9.45
N GLN A 56 15.98 12.37 10.00
CA GLN A 56 16.39 11.11 9.38
C GLN A 56 15.82 10.96 7.98
N TRP A 57 14.53 11.24 7.80
CA TRP A 57 13.87 11.19 6.50
C TRP A 57 14.56 12.10 5.48
N ILE A 58 14.82 13.37 5.82
CA ILE A 58 15.55 14.31 4.96
C ILE A 58 16.95 13.77 4.62
N GLY A 59 17.67 13.26 5.61
CA GLY A 59 19.01 12.71 5.42
C GLY A 59 19.02 11.54 4.44
N HIS A 60 18.07 10.60 4.57
CA HIS A 60 17.96 9.46 3.65
C HIS A 60 17.54 9.91 2.25
N GLN A 61 16.60 10.84 2.12
CA GLN A 61 16.23 11.42 0.83
C GLN A 61 17.43 12.07 0.14
N PHE A 62 18.22 12.84 0.89
CA PHE A 62 19.43 13.47 0.37
C PHE A 62 20.46 12.43 -0.08
N VAL A 63 20.78 11.45 0.77
CA VAL A 63 21.76 10.39 0.44
C VAL A 63 21.31 9.59 -0.78
N PHE A 64 20.06 9.12 -0.82
CA PHE A 64 19.55 8.33 -1.93
C PHE A 64 19.54 9.11 -3.25
N ARG A 65 19.17 10.39 -3.21
CA ARG A 65 19.12 11.23 -4.42
C ARG A 65 20.50 11.68 -4.90
N THR A 66 21.47 11.84 -4.01
CA THR A 66 22.80 12.37 -4.37
C THR A 66 23.84 11.29 -4.62
N MET A 67 23.84 10.21 -3.84
CA MET A 67 24.82 9.13 -3.97
C MET A 67 24.38 8.03 -4.94
N PHE A 68 23.07 7.90 -5.19
CA PHE A 68 22.50 6.86 -6.06
C PHE A 68 21.66 7.48 -7.20
N SER A 69 22.06 8.67 -7.67
CA SER A 69 21.38 9.35 -8.79
C SER A 69 21.39 8.53 -10.07
N ASP A 70 22.48 7.78 -10.29
CA ASP A 70 22.74 7.07 -11.54
C ASP A 70 22.23 5.63 -11.52
N ASP A 71 21.72 5.16 -10.37
CA ASP A 71 21.20 3.81 -10.20
C ASP A 71 19.72 3.75 -10.64
N GLU A 72 19.48 3.05 -11.75
CA GLU A 72 18.14 2.88 -12.34
C GLU A 72 17.15 2.21 -11.38
N GLN A 73 17.62 1.31 -10.50
CA GLN A 73 16.77 0.64 -9.52
C GLN A 73 16.31 1.62 -8.43
N VAL A 74 17.21 2.48 -7.96
CA VAL A 74 16.88 3.52 -6.98
C VAL A 74 15.95 4.56 -7.58
N GLN A 75 16.19 4.99 -8.82
CA GLN A 75 15.31 5.94 -9.50
C GLN A 75 13.91 5.35 -9.74
N LYS A 76 13.82 4.06 -10.08
CA LYS A 76 12.54 3.37 -10.20
C LYS A 76 11.83 3.29 -8.85
N PHE A 77 12.53 2.85 -7.80
CA PHE A 77 11.98 2.79 -6.44
C PHE A 77 11.40 4.13 -5.98
N LEU A 78 12.15 5.23 -6.15
CA LEU A 78 11.69 6.57 -5.79
C LEU A 78 10.49 7.03 -6.64
N ARG A 79 10.45 6.67 -7.93
CA ARG A 79 9.35 6.99 -8.84
C ARG A 79 8.08 6.24 -8.48
N ASP A 80 8.20 5.00 -8.06
CA ASP A 80 7.10 4.13 -7.67
C ASP A 80 6.56 4.45 -6.25
N GLY A 81 6.95 5.61 -5.67
CA GLY A 81 6.52 6.06 -4.35
C GLY A 81 7.31 5.46 -3.19
N GLY A 82 8.43 4.80 -3.47
CA GLY A 82 9.33 4.24 -2.48
C GLY A 82 9.96 5.32 -1.59
N ASP A 83 9.71 5.22 -0.29
CA ASP A 83 10.37 6.01 0.74
C ASP A 83 11.62 5.29 1.30
N PRO A 84 12.85 5.83 1.13
CA PRO A 84 14.07 5.18 1.57
C PRO A 84 14.21 5.06 3.10
N TRP A 85 13.69 6.02 3.85
CA TRP A 85 13.75 5.95 5.30
C TRP A 85 12.74 4.92 5.80
N PHE A 86 11.49 5.01 5.37
CA PHE A 86 10.40 4.17 5.87
C PHE A 86 10.49 2.71 5.40
N HIS A 87 10.84 2.45 4.13
CA HIS A 87 10.86 1.09 3.58
C HIS A 87 12.19 0.37 3.79
N LEU A 88 13.33 1.08 3.71
CA LEU A 88 14.65 0.43 3.77
C LEU A 88 15.33 0.57 5.12
N SER A 89 15.14 1.71 5.78
CA SER A 89 16.00 2.09 6.91
C SER A 89 15.30 2.09 8.26
N CYS A 90 13.96 2.07 8.28
CA CYS A 90 13.17 2.11 9.49
C CYS A 90 13.40 0.80 10.27
N PRO A 91 13.99 0.87 11.47
CA PRO A 91 14.41 -0.34 12.16
C PRO A 91 13.24 -1.06 12.81
N TRP A 92 13.41 -2.36 13.02
CA TRP A 92 12.60 -3.10 13.97
C TRP A 92 12.81 -2.54 15.39
N PRO A 93 11.78 -2.44 16.25
CA PRO A 93 10.39 -2.89 16.10
C PRO A 93 9.45 -1.86 15.48
N PHE A 94 9.95 -0.73 15.00
CA PHE A 94 9.11 0.38 14.55
C PHE A 94 8.41 0.04 13.24
N ASN A 95 9.12 -0.51 12.25
CA ASN A 95 8.54 -1.15 11.06
C ASN A 95 8.86 -2.67 11.05
N PRO A 96 7.90 -3.54 11.44
CA PRO A 96 8.10 -4.99 11.62
C PRO A 96 7.79 -5.77 10.34
N ASP A 97 7.34 -5.09 9.29
CA ASP A 97 7.05 -5.71 8.01
C ASP A 97 8.33 -6.35 7.45
N SER A 98 8.18 -7.52 6.80
CA SER A 98 9.30 -8.12 6.07
C SER A 98 9.75 -7.19 4.94
N ASP A 99 11.01 -7.33 4.49
CA ASP A 99 11.51 -6.57 3.34
C ASP A 99 10.60 -6.75 2.11
N GLU A 100 10.07 -7.95 1.91
CA GLU A 100 9.12 -8.25 0.83
C GLU A 100 7.87 -7.36 0.90
N VAL A 101 7.22 -7.27 2.07
CA VAL A 101 6.03 -6.43 2.27
C VAL A 101 6.35 -4.93 2.16
N ARG A 102 7.54 -4.52 2.61
CA ARG A 102 7.99 -3.12 2.51
C ARG A 102 8.31 -2.70 1.08
N MET A 103 8.78 -3.63 0.25
CA MET A 103 9.23 -3.35 -1.11
C MET A 103 8.17 -3.61 -2.17
N THR A 104 7.06 -4.28 -1.84
CA THR A 104 5.91 -4.37 -2.73
C THR A 104 5.24 -3.00 -2.86
N VAL A 105 5.30 -2.44 -4.06
CA VAL A 105 4.44 -1.34 -4.49
C VAL A 105 3.05 -1.97 -4.71
N GLU A 106 2.04 -1.46 -4.01
CA GLU A 106 0.65 -1.89 -4.24
C GLU A 106 0.36 -1.73 -5.73
N PRO A 107 -0.26 -2.70 -6.43
CA PRO A 107 -0.58 -2.52 -7.84
C PRO A 107 -1.42 -1.25 -7.97
N GLU A 108 -0.88 -0.25 -8.67
CA GLU A 108 -1.65 0.92 -9.09
C GLU A 108 -2.94 0.39 -9.70
N VAL A 109 -4.07 0.96 -9.28
CA VAL A 109 -5.37 0.67 -9.89
C VAL A 109 -5.20 0.81 -11.40
N TRP A 110 -5.28 -0.30 -12.13
CA TRP A 110 -5.09 -0.31 -13.57
C TRP A 110 -6.29 0.35 -14.21
N HIS A 111 -6.09 1.19 -15.23
CA HIS A 111 -7.20 1.81 -15.94
C HIS A 111 -7.42 1.05 -17.24
N CYS A 112 -8.67 0.72 -17.56
CA CYS A 112 -9.03 0.07 -18.81
C CYS A 112 -8.61 0.95 -19.99
N SER A 113 -7.93 0.37 -20.99
CA SER A 113 -7.46 1.08 -22.18
C SER A 113 -8.58 1.71 -23.01
N GLU A 114 -9.79 1.13 -22.99
CA GLU A 114 -10.92 1.64 -23.77
C GLU A 114 -11.74 2.70 -23.04
N CYS A 115 -12.10 2.46 -21.78
CA CYS A 115 -13.03 3.33 -21.07
C CYS A 115 -12.39 4.18 -19.96
N GLY A 116 -11.10 3.98 -19.68
CA GLY A 116 -10.40 4.64 -18.57
C GLY A 116 -10.95 4.28 -17.18
N GLY A 117 -11.83 3.29 -17.07
CA GLY A 117 -12.41 2.86 -15.80
C GLY A 117 -11.40 2.08 -14.96
N PRO A 118 -11.42 2.22 -13.62
CA PRO A 118 -10.53 1.47 -12.75
C PRO A 118 -10.81 -0.02 -12.85
N ASN A 119 -9.75 -0.83 -12.87
CA ASN A 119 -9.77 -2.28 -12.90
C ASN A 119 -8.76 -2.81 -11.87
N THR A 120 -9.16 -3.85 -11.15
CA THR A 120 -8.35 -4.46 -10.09
C THR A 120 -7.49 -5.62 -10.60
N ASP A 121 -7.76 -6.11 -11.82
CA ASP A 121 -7.08 -7.26 -12.40
C ASP A 121 -6.95 -7.08 -13.92
N ILE A 122 -5.72 -7.09 -14.44
CA ILE A 122 -5.41 -6.90 -15.87
C ILE A 122 -5.82 -8.10 -16.73
N GLU A 123 -5.92 -9.29 -16.12
CA GLU A 123 -6.32 -10.52 -16.81
C GLU A 123 -7.85 -10.67 -16.88
N GLN A 124 -8.59 -9.86 -16.12
CA GLN A 124 -10.05 -9.87 -16.14
C GLN A 124 -10.61 -8.82 -17.10
N PRO A 125 -11.74 -9.14 -17.77
CA PRO A 125 -12.45 -8.18 -18.59
C PRO A 125 -12.82 -6.94 -17.78
N CYS A 126 -12.79 -5.77 -18.42
CA CYS A 126 -13.18 -4.54 -17.75
C CYS A 126 -14.63 -4.63 -17.26
N GLN A 127 -14.84 -4.47 -15.96
CA GLN A 127 -16.17 -4.50 -15.34
C GLN A 127 -17.03 -3.29 -15.71
N HIS A 128 -16.40 -2.17 -16.10
CA HIS A 128 -17.09 -0.93 -16.44
C HIS A 128 -17.63 -0.89 -17.87
N CYS A 129 -16.82 -1.29 -18.86
CA CYS A 129 -17.20 -1.21 -20.28
C CYS A 129 -17.34 -2.58 -20.96
N GLY A 130 -17.00 -3.68 -20.28
CA GLY A 130 -17.04 -5.02 -20.87
C GLY A 130 -15.89 -5.31 -21.84
N PHE A 131 -14.91 -4.42 -22.01
CA PHE A 131 -13.75 -4.67 -22.86
C PHE A 131 -13.00 -5.94 -22.39
N GLY A 132 -12.77 -6.88 -23.31
CA GLY A 132 -12.20 -8.20 -23.03
C GLY A 132 -13.22 -9.29 -22.67
N ARG A 133 -14.54 -8.99 -22.63
CA ARG A 133 -15.58 -10.01 -22.46
C ARG A 133 -15.81 -10.77 -23.75
N TRP A 134 -16.31 -12.00 -23.61
CA TRP A 134 -16.62 -12.86 -24.73
C TRP A 134 -17.98 -12.50 -25.34
N HIS A 135 -18.11 -12.68 -26.65
CA HIS A 135 -19.37 -12.48 -27.37
C HIS A 135 -19.94 -13.81 -27.83
N CYS A 136 -21.25 -13.95 -27.74
CA CYS A 136 -21.95 -15.10 -28.27
C CYS A 136 -21.86 -15.12 -29.80
N GLY A 137 -21.24 -16.14 -30.39
CA GLY A 137 -21.13 -16.26 -31.85
C GLY A 137 -22.45 -16.33 -32.63
N ARG A 138 -23.60 -16.50 -31.95
CA ARG A 138 -24.93 -16.54 -32.58
C ARG A 138 -25.70 -15.23 -32.53
N CYS A 139 -25.66 -14.52 -31.39
CA CYS A 139 -26.49 -13.33 -31.17
C CYS A 139 -25.69 -12.10 -30.71
N ASP A 140 -24.35 -12.23 -30.65
CA ASP A 140 -23.40 -11.20 -30.26
C ASP A 140 -23.57 -10.64 -28.83
N ALA A 141 -24.45 -11.26 -28.02
CA ALA A 141 -24.63 -10.89 -26.62
C ALA A 141 -23.37 -11.17 -25.81
N LEU A 142 -23.11 -10.32 -24.80
CA LEU A 142 -21.99 -10.46 -23.87
C LEU A 142 -22.14 -11.74 -23.02
N LEU A 143 -21.04 -12.46 -22.89
CA LEU A 143 -20.90 -13.65 -22.05
C LEU A 143 -19.94 -13.35 -20.90
N ASP A 144 -20.19 -13.99 -19.76
CA ASP A 144 -19.34 -13.86 -18.56
C ASP A 144 -18.02 -14.64 -18.73
N ASP A 145 -18.03 -15.74 -19.49
CA ASP A 145 -16.83 -16.51 -19.87
C ASP A 145 -16.97 -17.12 -21.28
N GLN A 146 -15.88 -17.65 -21.85
CA GLN A 146 -15.82 -18.21 -23.22
C GLN A 146 -16.74 -19.43 -23.43
N PHE A 147 -17.11 -20.08 -22.34
CA PHE A 147 -17.71 -21.40 -22.27
C PHE A 147 -19.13 -21.37 -21.71
N SER A 148 -19.58 -20.21 -21.24
CA SER A 148 -20.89 -19.99 -20.65
C SER A 148 -21.98 -20.06 -21.70
N PRO A 149 -23.12 -20.73 -21.41
CA PRO A 149 -24.28 -20.71 -22.27
C PRO A 149 -24.85 -19.29 -22.38
N CYS A 150 -25.20 -18.89 -23.58
CA CYS A 150 -25.74 -17.57 -23.83
C CYS A 150 -27.15 -17.45 -23.27
N GLN A 151 -27.33 -16.63 -22.22
CA GLN A 151 -28.63 -16.38 -21.59
C GLN A 151 -29.64 -15.69 -22.52
N ALA A 152 -29.17 -14.97 -23.55
CA ALA A 152 -30.03 -14.24 -24.47
C ALA A 152 -30.66 -15.14 -25.56
N CYS A 153 -29.92 -16.13 -26.06
CA CYS A 153 -30.37 -16.97 -27.19
C CYS A 153 -30.31 -18.48 -26.94
N GLY A 154 -29.91 -18.90 -25.73
CA GLY A 154 -29.76 -20.30 -25.34
C GLY A 154 -28.63 -21.03 -26.07
N ASN A 155 -27.71 -20.33 -26.72
CA ASN A 155 -26.57 -20.95 -27.40
C ASN A 155 -25.57 -21.50 -26.38
N ASP A 156 -25.52 -22.81 -26.23
CA ASP A 156 -24.59 -23.52 -25.36
C ASP A 156 -23.46 -24.14 -26.19
N PRO A 157 -22.19 -23.69 -26.03
CA PRO A 157 -21.06 -24.25 -26.75
C PRO A 157 -20.74 -25.71 -26.36
N PHE A 158 -21.24 -26.21 -25.23
CA PHE A 158 -21.07 -27.59 -24.77
C PHE A 158 -22.35 -28.41 -24.82
N GLY A 159 -23.47 -27.81 -25.23
CA GLY A 159 -24.75 -28.50 -25.33
C GLY A 159 -24.60 -29.74 -26.22
N GLU A 160 -24.77 -30.91 -25.63
CA GLU A 160 -24.83 -32.17 -26.36
C GLU A 160 -25.83 -32.00 -27.51
N ARG A 161 -25.47 -32.45 -28.70
CA ARG A 161 -26.39 -32.52 -29.83
C ARG A 161 -27.55 -33.42 -29.41
N GLY A 162 -28.62 -32.83 -28.89
CA GLY A 162 -29.90 -33.49 -28.73
C GLY A 162 -30.28 -34.04 -30.10
N THR A 163 -30.27 -35.36 -30.19
CA THR A 163 -30.76 -36.12 -31.34
C THR A 163 -32.18 -35.66 -31.64
N CYS A 164 -32.41 -35.20 -32.87
CA CYS A 164 -33.75 -35.06 -33.39
C CYS A 164 -34.42 -36.45 -33.37
N GLU A 165 -35.47 -36.60 -32.57
CA GLU A 165 -36.58 -37.52 -32.87
C GLU A 165 -37.71 -36.74 -33.55
#